data_AF-A0A3D2QN48-F1
#
_entry.id   AF-A0A3D2QN48-F1
#
_cell.length_a   1.000
_cell.length_b   1.000
_cell.length_c   1.000
_cell.angle_alpha   90.00
_cell.angle_beta   90.00
_cell.angle_gamma   90.00
#
_symmetry.space_group_name_H-M   'P 1'
#
loop_
_entity.id
_entity.type
_entity.pdbx_description
1 polymer ?
#
loop_
_entity_poly.entity_id
_entity_poly.type
_entity_poly.pdbx_seq_one_letter_code
_entity_poly.pdbx_strand_id
1 'polypeptide(L)'
;MDVPKTIVSSSPHLHARSSTASIMWDVSIALTPAALWGVYVFGFRALAILLVSIATAVLVEYLLNMKGNNSKTILDGSAFLTGLLVGMNMPADAAFAVPV
;
A
#
# COMPACT_ATOMS: atom_id res chain seq x y z
N MET A 1 -25.38 29.57 37.20
CA MET A 1 -24.12 30.00 36.54
C MET A 1 -23.81 28.93 35.51
N ASP A 2 -24.50 28.98 34.38
CA ASP A 2 -24.39 27.99 33.31
C ASP A 2 -23.22 28.36 32.40
N VAL A 3 -22.12 27.62 32.56
CA VAL A 3 -20.91 27.83 31.78
C VAL A 3 -21.17 27.51 30.30
N PRO A 4 -20.90 28.44 29.36
CA PRO A 4 -21.10 28.18 27.95
C PRO A 4 -20.18 27.05 27.49
N LYS A 5 -20.77 26.01 26.88
CA LYS A 5 -20.06 24.88 26.29
C LYS A 5 -19.28 25.36 25.07
N THR A 6 -18.01 25.69 25.26
CA THR A 6 -17.10 26.02 24.17
C THR A 6 -16.81 24.78 23.34
N ILE A 7 -17.39 24.71 22.15
CA ILE A 7 -17.02 23.71 21.15
C ILE A 7 -15.64 24.05 20.61
N VAL A 8 -14.60 23.40 21.13
CA VAL A 8 -13.28 23.41 20.51
C VAL A 8 -13.38 22.52 19.27
N SER A 9 -13.87 23.06 18.15
CA SER A 9 -13.80 22.35 16.88
C SER A 9 -12.40 22.50 16.31
N SER A 10 -11.80 21.39 15.90
CA SER A 10 -10.54 21.43 15.16
C SER A 10 -10.74 22.23 13.87
N SER A 11 -9.75 23.03 13.48
CA SER A 11 -9.75 23.72 12.18
C SER A 11 -10.11 22.73 11.08
N PRO A 12 -10.99 23.09 10.12
CA PRO A 12 -11.54 22.14 9.16
C PRO A 12 -10.46 21.68 8.18
N HIS A 13 -9.69 20.66 8.55
CA HIS A 13 -8.75 19.93 7.70
C HIS A 13 -9.47 19.07 6.63
N LEU A 14 -10.80 19.00 6.68
CA LEU A 14 -11.69 18.22 5.81
C LEU A 14 -12.00 18.90 4.47
N HIS A 15 -11.18 19.83 4.00
CA HIS A 15 -11.32 20.41 2.64
C HIS A 15 -10.60 19.59 1.55
N ALA A 16 -9.83 18.57 1.92
CA ALA A 16 -9.20 17.68 0.96
C ALA A 16 -10.24 16.71 0.38
N ARG A 17 -10.63 16.93 -0.88
CA ARG A 17 -11.45 15.99 -1.68
C ARG A 17 -10.72 14.70 -2.04
N SER A 18 -9.46 14.58 -1.60
CA SER A 18 -8.60 13.42 -1.86
C SER A 18 -8.93 12.31 -0.86
N SER A 19 -9.36 11.17 -1.38
CA SER A 19 -9.52 9.95 -0.58
C SER A 19 -8.15 9.29 -0.42
N THR A 20 -7.91 8.64 0.73
CA THR A 20 -6.68 7.86 0.98
C THR A 20 -6.37 6.91 -0.18
N ALA A 21 -7.40 6.25 -0.73
CA ALA A 21 -7.26 5.36 -1.87
C ALA A 21 -6.66 6.06 -3.10
N SER A 22 -7.07 7.30 -3.39
CA SER A 22 -6.52 8.07 -4.52
C SER A 22 -5.03 8.29 -4.36
N ILE A 23 -4.60 8.67 -3.14
CA ILE A 23 -3.19 8.93 -2.84
C ILE A 23 -2.37 7.63 -2.98
N MET A 24 -2.88 6.50 -2.52
CA MET A 24 -2.16 5.22 -2.60
C MET A 24 -1.99 4.74 -4.05
N TRP A 25 -2.98 4.96 -4.90
CA TRP A 25 -2.86 4.72 -6.34
C TRP A 25 -1.89 5.70 -7.01
N ASP A 26 -1.92 6.98 -6.66
CA ASP A 26 -0.98 7.98 -7.17
C ASP A 26 0.48 7.61 -6.83
N VAL A 27 0.74 7.15 -5.60
CA VAL A 27 2.06 6.67 -5.19
C VAL A 27 2.47 5.42 -5.96
N SER A 28 1.55 4.48 -6.18
CA SER A 28 1.82 3.27 -6.97
C SER A 28 2.20 3.60 -8.42
N ILE A 29 1.52 4.57 -9.03
CA ILE A 29 1.85 5.06 -10.37
C ILE A 29 3.21 5.76 -10.37
N ALA A 30 3.51 6.58 -9.37
CA ALA A 30 4.79 7.25 -9.23
C ALA A 30 5.97 6.26 -9.06
N LEU A 31 5.75 5.11 -8.42
CA LEU A 31 6.75 4.05 -8.24
C LEU A 31 6.93 3.15 -9.46
N THR A 32 5.94 3.10 -10.37
CA THR A 32 5.98 2.26 -11.57
C THR A 32 7.26 2.46 -12.42
N PRO A 33 7.70 3.67 -12.79
CA PRO A 33 8.94 3.85 -13.55
C PRO A 33 10.18 3.33 -12.80
N ALA A 34 10.23 3.48 -11.48
CA ALA A 34 11.33 2.96 -10.67
C ALA A 34 11.34 1.43 -10.62
N ALA A 35 10.17 0.81 -10.47
CA ALA A 35 10.01 -0.64 -10.51
C ALA A 35 10.43 -1.23 -11.87
N LEU A 36 10.02 -0.59 -12.98
CA LEU A 36 10.41 -1.00 -14.33
C LEU A 36 11.92 -0.92 -14.55
N TRP A 37 12.56 0.15 -14.09
CA TRP A 37 14.01 0.28 -14.15
C TRP A 37 14.72 -0.79 -13.31
N GLY A 38 14.23 -1.07 -12.11
CA GLY A 38 14.74 -2.14 -11.27
C GLY A 38 14.69 -3.50 -11.96
N VAL A 39 13.55 -3.84 -12.59
CA VAL A 39 13.41 -5.09 -13.36
C VAL A 39 14.36 -5.13 -14.56
N TYR A 40 14.57 -4.00 -15.24
CA TYR A 40 15.51 -3.93 -16.37
C TYR A 40 16.96 -4.18 -15.94
N VAL A 41 17.39 -3.63 -14.80
CA VAL A 41 18.77 -3.78 -14.29
C VAL A 41 19.01 -5.17 -13.71
N PHE A 42 18.09 -5.68 -12.90
CA PHE A 42 18.27 -6.92 -12.15
C PHE A 42 17.75 -8.18 -12.89
N GLY A 43 17.01 -8.00 -13.97
CA GLY A 43 16.51 -9.09 -14.81
C GLY A 43 15.28 -9.82 -14.26
N PHE A 44 14.99 -10.99 -14.82
CA PHE A 44 13.72 -11.72 -14.63
C PHE A 44 13.49 -12.19 -13.18
N ARG A 45 14.55 -12.46 -12.42
CA ARG A 45 14.43 -12.90 -11.01
C ARG A 45 13.84 -11.79 -10.13
N ALA A 46 14.22 -10.54 -10.35
CA ALA A 46 13.67 -9.40 -9.62
C ALA A 46 12.17 -9.22 -9.89
N LEU A 47 11.72 -9.41 -11.13
CA LEU A 47 10.29 -9.37 -11.47
C LEU A 47 9.50 -10.44 -10.72
N ALA A 48 10.03 -11.67 -10.64
CA ALA A 48 9.38 -12.75 -9.91
C ALA A 48 9.24 -12.45 -8.41
N ILE A 49 10.30 -11.92 -7.77
CA ILE A 49 10.26 -11.51 -6.35
C ILE A 49 9.21 -10.42 -6.12
N LEU A 50 9.19 -9.41 -6.99
CA LEU A 50 8.26 -8.28 -6.90
C LEU A 50 6.81 -8.75 -7.03
N LEU A 51 6.51 -9.63 -8.00
CA LEU A 51 5.17 -10.21 -8.17
C LEU A 51 4.75 -11.10 -6.99
N VAL A 52 5.65 -11.94 -6.47
CA VAL A 52 5.37 -12.79 -5.30
C VAL A 52 5.09 -11.94 -4.07
N SER A 53 5.85 -10.87 -3.85
CA SER A 53 5.63 -9.96 -2.71
C SER A 53 4.28 -9.24 -2.79
N ILE A 54 3.91 -8.73 -3.98
CA ILE A 54 2.58 -8.14 -4.20
C ILE A 54 1.47 -9.17 -3.98
N ALA A 55 1.58 -10.34 -4.61
CA ALA A 55 0.56 -11.39 -4.51
C ALA A 55 0.34 -11.82 -3.05
N THR A 56 1.43 -11.98 -2.29
CA THR A 56 1.39 -12.33 -0.87
C THR A 56 0.73 -11.23 -0.05
N ALA A 57 1.16 -9.98 -0.21
CA ALA A 57 0.58 -8.86 0.54
C ALA A 57 -0.93 -8.73 0.30
N VAL A 58 -1.36 -8.83 -0.96
CA VAL A 58 -2.78 -8.79 -1.34
C VAL A 58 -3.55 -10.00 -0.79
N LEU A 59 -2.96 -11.20 -0.82
CA LEU A 59 -3.57 -12.40 -0.26
C LEU A 59 -3.75 -12.28 1.26
N VAL A 60 -2.73 -11.83 1.98
CA VAL A 60 -2.78 -11.63 3.43
C VAL A 60 -3.84 -10.60 3.78
N GLU A 61 -3.88 -9.46 3.09
CA GLU A 61 -4.91 -8.45 3.31
C GLU A 61 -6.31 -8.97 2.98
N TYR A 62 -6.47 -9.76 1.92
CA TYR A 62 -7.73 -10.41 1.60
C TYR A 62 -8.18 -11.36 2.73
N LEU A 63 -7.27 -12.19 3.25
CA LEU A 63 -7.55 -13.11 4.36
C LEU A 63 -7.89 -12.37 5.66
N LEU A 64 -7.22 -11.26 5.93
CA LEU A 64 -7.50 -10.40 7.10
C LEU A 64 -8.84 -9.70 6.97
N ASN A 65 -9.20 -9.21 5.79
CA ASN A 65 -10.51 -8.63 5.51
C ASN A 65 -11.64 -9.66 5.51
N MET A 66 -11.36 -10.92 5.18
CA MET A 66 -12.35 -11.98 5.33
C MET A 66 -12.67 -12.26 6.81
N LYS A 67 -11.70 -12.04 7.71
CA LYS A 67 -11.86 -12.21 9.17
C LYS A 67 -12.32 -10.94 9.89
N GLY A 68 -11.96 -9.77 9.39
CA GLY A 68 -12.32 -8.47 9.93
C GLY A 68 -13.49 -7.86 9.19
N ASN A 69 -14.52 -7.40 9.89
CA ASN A 69 -15.78 -6.90 9.31
C ASN A 69 -15.66 -5.56 8.53
N ASN A 70 -14.49 -5.24 7.98
CA ASN A 70 -14.13 -3.97 7.35
C ASN A 70 -13.91 -4.16 5.84
N SER A 71 -14.98 -4.29 5.05
CA SER A 71 -14.91 -4.48 3.59
C SER A 71 -14.24 -3.35 2.78
N LYS A 72 -13.73 -2.29 3.41
CA LYS A 72 -13.24 -1.08 2.74
C LYS A 72 -11.74 -1.08 2.43
N THR A 73 -10.95 -1.94 3.06
CA THR A 73 -9.48 -1.90 2.90
C THR A 73 -9.02 -2.52 1.58
N ILE A 74 -9.70 -3.54 1.05
CA ILE A 74 -9.27 -4.21 -0.20
C ILE A 74 -9.18 -3.25 -1.41
N LEU A 75 -9.99 -2.19 -1.43
CA LEU A 75 -10.08 -1.23 -2.55
C LEU A 75 -9.19 0.01 -2.38
N ASP A 76 -8.51 0.17 -1.25
CA ASP A 76 -7.68 1.36 -1.02
C ASP A 76 -6.30 1.30 -1.70
N GLY A 77 -5.90 0.13 -2.21
CA GLY A 77 -4.61 -0.06 -2.88
C GLY A 77 -3.42 -0.20 -1.92
N SER A 78 -3.66 -0.24 -0.61
CA SER A 78 -2.63 -0.30 0.43
C SER A 78 -1.83 -1.60 0.42
N ALA A 79 -2.47 -2.76 0.29
CA ALA A 79 -1.76 -4.03 0.14
C ALA A 79 -0.87 -4.07 -1.11
N PHE A 80 -1.36 -3.54 -2.23
CA PHE A 80 -0.57 -3.49 -3.46
C PHE A 80 0.69 -2.64 -3.28
N LEU A 81 0.53 -1.43 -2.74
CA LEU A 81 1.65 -0.54 -2.45
C LEU A 81 2.62 -1.15 -1.45
N THR A 82 2.12 -1.85 -0.43
CA THR A 82 2.94 -2.52 0.59
C THR A 82 3.80 -3.61 -0.04
N GLY A 83 3.20 -4.51 -0.84
CA GLY A 83 3.95 -5.55 -1.54
C GLY A 83 4.95 -4.99 -2.57
N LEU A 84 4.59 -3.89 -3.24
CA LEU A 84 5.49 -3.19 -4.16
C LEU A 84 6.73 -2.68 -3.41
N LEU A 85 6.54 -2.00 -2.27
CA LEU A 85 7.62 -1.45 -1.45
C LEU A 85 8.51 -2.54 -0.85
N VAL A 86 7.92 -3.64 -0.36
CA VAL A 86 8.67 -4.78 0.17
C VAL A 86 9.51 -5.42 -0.93
N GLY A 87 8.92 -5.67 -2.11
CA GLY A 87 9.64 -6.21 -3.26
C GLY A 87 10.78 -5.32 -3.73
N MET A 88 10.58 -4.00 -3.77
CA MET A 88 11.61 -3.03 -4.17
C MET A 88 12.75 -2.88 -3.15
N ASN A 89 12.53 -3.24 -1.89
CA ASN A 89 13.54 -3.14 -0.83
C ASN A 89 14.36 -4.44 -0.67
N MET A 90 14.04 -5.50 -1.41
CA MET A 90 14.79 -6.76 -1.39
C MET A 90 15.86 -6.84 -2.47
N PRO A 91 16.99 -7.53 -2.21
CA PRO A 91 17.97 -7.83 -3.25
C PRO A 91 17.42 -8.84 -4.25
N ALA A 92 17.79 -8.69 -5.53
CA ALA A 92 17.30 -9.54 -6.63
C ALA A 92 17.73 -11.02 -6.54
N ASP A 93 18.67 -11.35 -5.66
CA ASP A 93 19.13 -12.71 -5.38
C ASP A 93 18.52 -13.30 -4.08
N ALA A 94 17.58 -12.59 -3.46
CA ALA A 94 16.88 -13.08 -2.27
C ALA A 94 16.13 -14.39 -2.57
N ALA A 95 16.12 -15.30 -1.61
CA ALA A 95 15.34 -16.52 -1.70
C ALA A 95 13.84 -16.21 -1.77
N PHE A 96 13.10 -16.94 -2.60
CA PHE A 96 11.66 -16.74 -2.81
C PHE A 96 10.79 -16.92 -1.55
N ALA A 97 11.34 -17.47 -0.47
CA ALA A 97 10.65 -17.63 0.82
C ALA A 97 10.62 -16.36 1.68
N VAL A 98 11.51 -15.38 1.44
CA VAL A 98 11.55 -14.12 2.20
C VAL A 98 10.40 -13.15 1.83
N PRO A 99 9.98 -13.02 0.55
CA PRO A 99 8.88 -12.13 0.17
C PRO A 99 7.46 -12.71 0.39
N VAL A 100 7.34 -13.93 0.94
CA VAL A 100 6.07 -14.62 1.28
C VAL A 100 5.73 -14.46 2.76
#